data_AF-A0A081CTU3-F1
#
_entry.id   AF-A0A081CTU3-F1
#
_cell.length_a   1.000
_cell.length_b   1.000
_cell.length_c   1.000
_cell.angle_alpha   90.00
_cell.angle_beta   90.00
_cell.angle_gamma   90.00
#
_symmetry.space_group_name_H-M   'P 1'
#
loop_
_entity.id
_entity.type
_entity.pdbx_description
1 polymer ?
#
loop_
_entity_poly.entity_id
_entity_poly.type
_entity_poly.pdbx_seq_one_letter_code
_entity_poly.pdbx_strand_id
1 'polypeptide(L)'
;MTGHDISQRPDAARLATTDRLDIYVDGSYDVASKRGGWAFVVLDGDHTVASQSGSFDADTNNALEVVATLNAAQWVHENARSCPVTIWSDSMHVVEGCNHWRPIWRNNGWRRYSPNPRTRNRRIADWQLWAALHRYLCENPLLDVAWCKGHQGNIGNELADRLAGAAYCSALLP
;
A
#
# COMPACT_ATOMS: atom_id res chain seq x y z
N MET A 1 47.56 8.12 27.25
CA MET A 1 46.55 9.19 27.16
C MET A 1 46.24 9.37 25.69
N THR A 2 45.33 8.57 25.13
CA THR A 2 43.88 8.87 24.95
C THR A 2 43.67 10.17 24.15
N GLY A 3 43.09 10.18 22.96
CA GLY A 3 42.35 9.13 22.27
C GLY A 3 42.15 9.42 20.79
N HIS A 4 41.73 8.39 20.06
CA HIS A 4 41.13 8.49 18.74
C HIS A 4 39.77 9.18 18.86
N ASP A 5 39.61 10.30 18.19
CA ASP A 5 38.30 10.90 17.93
C ASP A 5 37.81 10.38 16.57
N ILE A 6 37.01 9.32 16.62
CA ILE A 6 36.29 8.77 15.48
C ILE A 6 34.85 9.23 15.61
N SER A 7 34.59 10.50 15.31
CA SER A 7 33.23 11.01 15.16
C SER A 7 32.63 10.48 13.86
N GLN A 8 32.24 9.20 13.83
CA GLN A 8 31.31 8.70 12.82
C GLN A 8 29.89 9.14 13.19
N ARG A 9 29.34 10.03 12.38
CA ARG A 9 27.90 10.31 12.37
C ARG A 9 27.19 9.02 11.89
N PRO A 10 26.04 8.64 12.46
CA PRO A 10 25.28 7.53 11.92
C PRO A 10 24.75 7.91 10.54
N ASP A 11 25.23 7.20 9.52
CA ASP A 11 24.81 7.35 8.14
C ASP A 11 23.38 6.82 8.01
N ALA A 12 22.45 7.70 7.64
CA ALA A 12 21.00 7.42 7.57
C ALA A 12 20.59 6.58 6.35
N ALA A 13 21.46 5.69 5.86
CA ALA A 13 21.34 5.10 4.53
C ALA A 13 21.63 3.59 4.49
N ARG A 14 21.15 2.82 5.47
CA ARG A 14 21.27 1.36 5.39
C ARG A 14 20.05 0.62 5.93
N LEU A 15 18.91 0.82 5.28
CA LEU A 15 17.70 0.06 5.56
C LEU A 15 17.55 -1.18 4.67
N ALA A 16 18.29 -1.27 3.56
CA ALA A 16 18.28 -2.43 2.69
C ALA A 16 19.65 -3.14 2.73
N THR A 17 19.64 -4.36 3.22
CA THR A 17 20.72 -5.35 3.15
C THR A 17 20.68 -6.13 1.84
N THR A 18 19.52 -6.14 1.17
CA THR A 18 19.31 -6.66 -0.19
C THR A 18 19.13 -5.52 -1.21
N ASP A 19 19.22 -5.83 -2.51
CA ASP A 19 19.11 -4.84 -3.60
C ASP A 19 17.67 -4.36 -3.87
N ARG A 20 16.66 -4.86 -3.12
CA ARG A 20 15.25 -4.49 -3.28
C ARG A 20 14.47 -4.62 -1.98
N LEU A 21 13.33 -3.95 -1.87
CA LEU A 21 12.36 -4.18 -0.79
C LEU A 21 11.08 -4.83 -1.30
N ASP A 22 10.51 -5.70 -0.48
CA ASP A 22 9.22 -6.35 -0.73
C ASP A 22 8.20 -5.82 0.29
N ILE A 23 7.15 -5.16 -0.16
CA ILE A 23 6.10 -4.58 0.70
C ILE A 23 4.81 -5.36 0.51
N TYR A 24 4.23 -5.88 1.58
CA TYR A 24 2.93 -6.55 1.55
C TYR A 24 1.85 -5.62 2.08
N VAL A 25 0.71 -5.56 1.39
CA VAL A 25 -0.42 -4.69 1.76
C VAL A 25 -1.68 -5.51 1.90
N ASP A 26 -2.54 -5.12 2.84
CA ASP A 26 -3.85 -5.75 3.03
C ASP A 26 -4.87 -4.78 3.63
N GLY A 27 -6.14 -5.00 3.30
CA GLY A 27 -7.30 -4.29 3.82
C GLY A 27 -8.32 -5.27 4.39
N SER A 28 -8.86 -4.95 5.57
CA SER A 28 -9.81 -5.81 6.26
C SER A 28 -11.02 -5.02 6.73
N TYR A 29 -12.21 -5.43 6.28
CA TYR A 29 -13.49 -4.78 6.59
C TYR A 29 -14.43 -5.73 7.32
N ASP A 30 -14.87 -5.35 8.52
CA ASP A 30 -15.91 -6.06 9.26
C ASP A 30 -17.30 -5.48 8.94
N VAL A 31 -18.12 -6.28 8.27
CA VAL A 31 -19.50 -5.92 7.89
C VAL A 31 -20.39 -5.70 9.12
N ALA A 32 -20.15 -6.40 10.23
CA ALA A 32 -21.00 -6.32 11.42
C ALA A 32 -20.80 -4.97 12.14
N SER A 33 -19.56 -4.58 12.39
CA SER A 33 -19.23 -3.29 13.01
C SER A 33 -19.17 -2.12 12.03
N LYS A 34 -19.14 -2.37 10.72
CA LYS A 34 -18.89 -1.38 9.65
C LYS A 34 -17.59 -0.62 9.88
N ARG A 35 -16.56 -1.32 10.33
CA ARG A 35 -15.23 -0.75 10.55
C ARG A 35 -14.23 -1.46 9.68
N GLY A 36 -13.22 -0.70 9.27
CA GLY A 36 -12.19 -1.15 8.35
C GLY A 36 -10.81 -0.76 8.84
N GLY A 37 -9.86 -1.64 8.59
CA GLY A 37 -8.44 -1.42 8.81
C GLY A 37 -7.63 -1.69 7.56
N TRP A 38 -6.46 -1.09 7.52
CA TRP A 38 -5.46 -1.30 6.47
C TRP A 38 -4.11 -1.53 7.12
N ALA A 39 -3.22 -2.21 6.42
CA ALA A 39 -1.84 -2.37 6.87
C ALA A 39 -0.88 -2.53 5.69
N PHE A 40 0.39 -2.19 5.95
CA PHE A 40 1.49 -2.64 5.14
C PHE A 40 2.65 -3.15 5.99
N VAL A 41 3.46 -4.04 5.41
CA VAL A 41 4.66 -4.63 6.01
C VAL A 41 5.78 -4.54 4.99
N VAL A 42 6.91 -3.97 5.37
CA VAL A 42 8.12 -3.86 4.54
C VAL A 42 9.10 -4.94 4.97
N LEU A 43 9.52 -5.77 4.02
CA LEU A 43 10.55 -6.77 4.18
C LEU A 43 11.80 -6.39 3.38
N ASP A 44 12.95 -6.65 3.98
CA ASP A 44 14.26 -6.69 3.35
C ASP A 44 14.77 -8.13 3.44
N GLY A 45 14.66 -8.88 2.34
CA GLY A 45 14.74 -10.33 2.37
C GLY A 45 13.65 -10.93 3.29
N ASP A 46 14.07 -11.69 4.30
CA ASP A 46 13.17 -12.31 5.28
C ASP A 46 12.94 -11.45 6.54
N HIS A 47 13.54 -10.25 6.61
CA HIS A 47 13.49 -9.40 7.80
C HIS A 47 12.44 -8.31 7.65
N THR A 48 11.51 -8.22 8.60
CA THR A 48 10.61 -7.07 8.70
C THR A 48 11.38 -5.85 9.17
N VAL A 49 11.43 -4.81 8.34
CA VAL A 49 12.17 -3.56 8.61
C VAL A 49 11.24 -2.38 8.91
N ALA A 50 9.98 -2.44 8.47
CA ALA A 50 8.96 -1.46 8.82
C ALA A 50 7.56 -2.08 8.70
N SER A 51 6.60 -1.52 9.41
CA SER A 51 5.17 -1.80 9.19
C SER A 51 4.34 -0.63 9.70
N GLN A 52 3.14 -0.49 9.16
CA GLN A 52 2.16 0.47 9.65
C GLN A 52 0.76 -0.09 9.44
N SER A 53 -0.15 0.24 10.35
CA SER A 53 -1.57 -0.06 10.20
C SER A 53 -2.42 1.06 10.79
N GLY A 54 -3.68 1.09 10.41
CA GLY A 54 -4.64 2.07 10.90
C GLY A 54 -6.07 1.74 10.52
N SER A 55 -7.03 2.39 11.17
CA SER A 55 -8.42 2.35 10.74
C SER A 55 -8.67 3.38 9.64
N PHE A 56 -9.63 3.12 8.76
CA PHE A 56 -10.09 4.08 7.78
C PHE A 56 -11.59 3.91 7.55
N ASP A 57 -12.31 5.04 7.56
CA ASP A 57 -13.75 5.05 7.30
C ASP A 57 -13.98 4.80 5.80
N ALA A 58 -14.31 3.56 5.47
CA ALA A 58 -14.67 3.12 4.13
C ALA A 58 -15.82 2.12 4.18
N ASP A 59 -16.62 2.09 3.12
CA ASP A 59 -17.80 1.21 3.04
C ASP A 59 -17.48 -0.19 2.47
N THR A 60 -16.23 -0.43 2.04
CA THR A 60 -15.85 -1.68 1.35
C THR A 60 -14.42 -2.11 1.63
N ASN A 61 -14.15 -3.42 1.54
CA ASN A 61 -12.79 -3.97 1.61
C ASN A 61 -11.88 -3.38 0.51
N ASN A 62 -12.39 -3.29 -0.72
CA ASN A 62 -11.64 -2.75 -1.86
C ASN A 62 -11.08 -1.35 -1.60
N ALA A 63 -11.82 -0.49 -0.90
CA ALA A 63 -11.33 0.83 -0.54
C ALA A 63 -10.16 0.75 0.45
N LEU A 64 -10.23 -0.14 1.45
CA LEU A 64 -9.16 -0.35 2.43
C LEU A 64 -7.90 -0.91 1.79
N GLU A 65 -8.04 -1.82 0.84
CA GLU A 65 -6.92 -2.34 0.03
C GLU A 65 -6.19 -1.22 -0.72
N VAL A 66 -6.95 -0.29 -1.30
CA VAL A 66 -6.39 0.89 -1.99
C VAL A 66 -5.74 1.84 -0.98
N VAL A 67 -6.30 2.01 0.22
CA VAL A 67 -5.69 2.80 1.30
C VAL A 67 -4.38 2.16 1.75
N ALA A 68 -4.33 0.83 1.94
CA ALA A 68 -3.11 0.11 2.30
C ALA A 68 -2.01 0.34 1.26
N THR A 69 -2.36 0.18 -0.02
CA THR A 69 -1.45 0.41 -1.15
C THR A 69 -0.98 1.88 -1.23
N LEU A 70 -1.87 2.83 -0.99
CA LEU A 70 -1.54 4.26 -0.97
C LEU A 70 -0.54 4.59 0.15
N ASN A 71 -0.77 4.10 1.36
CA ASN A 71 0.15 4.33 2.48
C ASN A 71 1.52 3.67 2.25
N ALA A 72 1.55 2.46 1.68
CA ALA A 72 2.80 1.82 1.28
C ALA A 72 3.56 2.65 0.23
N ALA A 73 2.88 3.13 -0.81
CA ALA A 73 3.49 3.95 -1.86
C ALA A 73 4.01 5.30 -1.32
N GLN A 74 3.30 5.90 -0.35
CA GLN A 74 3.77 7.09 0.35
C GLN A 74 5.03 6.78 1.19
N TRP A 75 5.04 5.68 1.94
CA TRP A 75 6.20 5.27 2.71
C TRP A 75 7.43 5.07 1.80
N VAL A 76 7.26 4.45 0.63
CA VAL A 76 8.34 4.30 -0.37
C VAL A 76 8.83 5.66 -0.85
N HIS A 77 7.93 6.58 -1.16
CA HIS A 77 8.29 7.93 -1.59
C HIS A 77 9.17 8.65 -0.58
N GLU A 78 8.87 8.48 0.72
CA GLU A 78 9.57 9.14 1.82
C GLU A 78 10.89 8.43 2.21
N ASN A 79 10.96 7.10 2.10
CA ASN A 79 12.02 6.29 2.72
C ASN A 79 12.86 5.45 1.75
N ALA A 80 12.34 5.12 0.56
CA ALA A 80 12.93 4.12 -0.33
C ALA A 80 12.90 4.51 -1.82
N ARG A 81 12.81 5.80 -2.14
CA ARG A 81 12.61 6.31 -3.52
C ARG A 81 13.70 5.88 -4.52
N SER A 82 14.92 5.62 -4.05
CA SER A 82 16.06 5.17 -4.87
C SER A 82 16.29 3.65 -4.82
N CYS A 83 15.42 2.89 -4.15
CA CYS A 83 15.49 1.44 -4.06
C CYS A 83 14.42 0.82 -4.97
N PRO A 84 14.72 -0.28 -5.69
CA PRO A 84 13.70 -1.13 -6.28
C PRO A 84 12.73 -1.65 -5.20
N VAL A 85 11.43 -1.44 -5.39
CA VAL A 85 10.41 -1.89 -4.44
C VAL A 85 9.27 -2.57 -5.18
N THR A 86 8.81 -3.71 -4.67
CA THR A 86 7.56 -4.33 -5.13
C THR A 86 6.52 -4.29 -4.02
N ILE A 87 5.36 -3.69 -4.28
CA ILE A 87 4.16 -3.85 -3.45
C ILE A 87 3.40 -5.10 -3.91
N TRP A 88 3.26 -6.05 -3.01
CA TRP A 88 2.51 -7.29 -3.16
C TRP A 88 1.13 -7.15 -2.54
N SER A 89 0.09 -7.47 -3.31
CA SER A 89 -1.29 -7.54 -2.86
C SER A 89 -1.94 -8.80 -3.41
N ASP A 90 -2.80 -9.45 -2.64
CA ASP A 90 -3.66 -10.53 -3.13
C ASP A 90 -4.97 -10.03 -3.76
N SER A 91 -5.24 -8.73 -3.63
CA SER A 91 -6.39 -8.05 -4.24
C SER A 91 -6.15 -7.77 -5.72
N MET A 92 -6.82 -8.55 -6.58
CA MET A 92 -6.87 -8.26 -8.02
C MET A 92 -7.42 -6.86 -8.31
N HIS A 93 -8.27 -6.30 -7.43
CA HIS A 93 -8.76 -4.93 -7.59
C HIS A 93 -7.61 -3.91 -7.53
N VAL A 94 -6.68 -4.09 -6.58
CA VAL A 94 -5.47 -3.28 -6.45
C VAL A 94 -4.54 -3.51 -7.63
N VAL A 95 -4.23 -4.76 -7.94
CA VAL A 95 -3.24 -5.10 -8.99
C VAL A 95 -3.70 -4.60 -10.36
N GLU A 96 -4.93 -4.90 -10.76
CA GLU A 96 -5.48 -4.44 -12.04
C GLU A 96 -5.74 -2.93 -12.05
N GLY A 97 -6.19 -2.39 -10.91
CA GLY A 97 -6.39 -0.96 -10.77
C GLY A 97 -5.10 -0.17 -10.90
N CYS A 98 -4.03 -0.64 -10.30
CA CYS A 98 -2.70 -0.08 -10.43
C CYS A 98 -2.16 -0.25 -11.85
N ASN A 99 -2.17 -1.45 -12.42
CA ASN A 99 -1.42 -1.72 -13.64
C ASN A 99 -2.17 -1.38 -14.93
N HIS A 100 -3.50 -1.44 -14.92
CA HIS A 100 -4.31 -1.34 -16.14
C HIS A 100 -5.36 -0.23 -16.08
N TRP A 101 -6.09 -0.08 -14.97
CA TRP A 101 -7.27 0.79 -14.96
C TRP A 101 -6.95 2.25 -14.63
N ARG A 102 -6.08 2.54 -13.66
CA ARG A 102 -5.79 3.93 -13.23
C ARG A 102 -5.33 4.85 -14.37
N PRO A 103 -4.49 4.44 -15.35
CA PRO A 103 -4.09 5.35 -16.43
C PRO A 103 -5.28 5.73 -17.31
N ILE A 104 -6.16 4.76 -17.59
CA ILE A 104 -7.38 4.97 -18.37
C ILE A 104 -8.35 5.88 -17.61
N TRP A 105 -8.55 5.62 -16.32
CA TRP A 105 -9.41 6.47 -15.47
C TRP A 105 -8.88 7.88 -15.38
N ARG A 106 -7.56 8.08 -15.21
CA ARG A 106 -6.92 9.39 -15.17
C ARG A 106 -7.16 10.19 -16.44
N ASN A 107 -7.06 9.54 -17.60
CA ASN A 107 -7.32 10.15 -18.91
C ASN A 107 -8.79 10.53 -19.09
N ASN A 108 -9.71 9.76 -18.47
CA ASN A 108 -11.15 10.01 -18.50
C ASN A 108 -11.66 10.87 -17.32
N GLY A 109 -10.77 11.62 -16.66
CA GLY A 109 -11.16 12.50 -15.53
C GLY A 109 -11.78 11.74 -14.36
N TRP A 110 -11.31 10.52 -14.10
CA TRP A 110 -11.76 9.60 -13.07
C TRP A 110 -13.23 9.19 -13.16
N ARG A 111 -13.73 9.03 -14.39
CA ARG A 111 -15.09 8.56 -14.65
C ARG A 111 -15.08 7.25 -15.42
N ARG A 112 -16.08 6.42 -15.17
CA ARG A 112 -16.37 5.26 -16.02
C ARG A 112 -16.73 5.76 -17.41
N TYR A 113 -16.11 5.18 -18.42
CA TYR A 113 -16.52 5.37 -19.81
C TYR A 113 -17.70 4.45 -20.10
N SER A 114 -18.79 5.00 -20.65
CA SER A 114 -19.85 4.20 -21.25
C SER A 114 -20.00 4.60 -22.72
N PRO A 115 -19.95 3.64 -23.67
CA PRO A 115 -20.17 3.94 -25.08
C PRO A 115 -21.63 4.26 -25.40
N ASN A 116 -22.56 3.96 -24.49
CA ASN A 116 -23.97 4.32 -24.65
C ASN A 116 -24.17 5.79 -24.19
N PRO A 117 -24.53 6.72 -25.11
CA PRO A 117 -24.69 8.14 -24.78
C PRO A 117 -25.84 8.41 -23.78
N ARG A 118 -26.73 7.44 -23.55
CA ARG A 118 -27.80 7.54 -22.55
C ARG A 118 -27.35 7.17 -21.13
N THR A 119 -26.20 6.52 -20.97
CA THR A 119 -25.66 6.14 -19.66
C THR A 119 -24.88 7.31 -19.08
N ARG A 120 -25.26 7.76 -17.88
CA ARG A 120 -24.48 8.79 -17.17
C ARG A 120 -23.12 8.22 -16.77
N ASN A 121 -22.04 8.84 -17.24
CA ASN A 121 -20.67 8.53 -16.80
C ASN A 121 -20.53 8.84 -15.30
N ARG A 122 -20.56 7.78 -14.49
CA ARG A 122 -20.38 7.87 -13.04
C ARG A 122 -18.90 8.02 -12.70
N ARG A 123 -18.64 8.73 -11.61
CA ARG A 123 -17.29 8.80 -11.05
C ARG A 123 -16.85 7.42 -10.59
N ILE A 124 -15.57 7.11 -10.72
CA ILE A 124 -14.99 5.88 -10.18
C ILE A 124 -15.12 5.93 -8.65
N ALA A 125 -15.48 4.81 -8.03
CA ALA A 125 -15.51 4.71 -6.58
C ALA A 125 -14.10 5.01 -6.04
N ASP A 126 -14.01 5.71 -4.91
CA ASP A 126 -12.72 6.00 -4.26
C ASP A 126 -11.71 6.73 -5.16
N TRP A 127 -12.19 7.47 -6.17
CA TRP A 127 -11.34 8.12 -7.16
C TRP A 127 -10.27 9.04 -6.56
N GLN A 128 -10.51 9.61 -5.36
CA GLN A 128 -9.53 10.45 -4.66
C GLN A 128 -8.33 9.61 -4.19
N LEU A 129 -8.59 8.42 -3.67
CA LEU A 129 -7.54 7.47 -3.27
C LEU A 129 -6.75 7.01 -4.50
N TRP A 130 -7.44 6.64 -5.57
CA TRP A 130 -6.80 6.27 -6.84
C TRP A 130 -5.98 7.41 -7.45
N ALA A 131 -6.45 8.66 -7.35
CA ALA A 131 -5.72 9.83 -7.84
C ALA A 131 -4.45 10.10 -7.02
N ALA A 132 -4.54 9.97 -5.69
CA ALA A 132 -3.38 10.09 -4.81
C ALA A 132 -2.36 8.97 -5.06
N LEU A 133 -2.82 7.72 -5.18
CA LEU A 133 -1.98 6.57 -5.45
C LEU A 133 -1.29 6.69 -6.82
N HIS A 134 -2.02 7.12 -7.85
CA HIS A 134 -1.45 7.36 -9.17
C HIS A 134 -0.26 8.35 -9.13
N ARG A 135 -0.35 9.42 -8.34
CA ARG A 135 0.74 10.39 -8.17
C ARG A 135 2.00 9.71 -7.64
N TYR A 136 1.89 8.95 -6.54
CA TYR A 136 3.04 8.26 -5.95
C TYR A 136 3.62 7.20 -6.90
N LEU A 137 2.78 6.43 -7.60
CA LEU A 137 3.28 5.45 -8.58
C LEU A 137 4.02 6.11 -9.76
N CYS A 138 3.62 7.32 -10.17
CA CYS A 138 4.31 8.06 -11.23
C CYS A 138 5.61 8.72 -10.74
N GLU A 139 5.67 9.15 -9.48
CA GLU A 139 6.83 9.83 -8.89
C GLU A 139 7.95 8.87 -8.44
N ASN A 140 7.67 7.56 -8.41
CA ASN A 140 8.57 6.49 -7.98
C ASN A 140 8.68 5.43 -9.09
N PRO A 141 9.55 5.60 -10.10
CA PRO A 141 9.65 4.71 -11.26
C PRO A 141 10.23 3.32 -10.96
N LEU A 142 10.79 3.11 -9.76
CA LEU A 142 11.31 1.84 -9.28
C LEU A 142 10.29 1.07 -8.41
N LEU A 143 9.07 1.59 -8.29
CA LEU A 143 7.99 1.01 -7.50
C LEU A 143 7.04 0.22 -8.41
N ASP A 144 7.02 -1.09 -8.23
CA ASP A 144 6.10 -2.00 -8.91
C ASP A 144 4.95 -2.44 -7.99
N VAL A 145 3.83 -2.83 -8.59
CA VAL A 145 2.69 -3.44 -7.89
C VAL A 145 2.40 -4.80 -8.54
N ALA A 146 2.48 -5.87 -7.75
CA ALA A 146 2.38 -7.24 -8.23
C ALA A 146 1.39 -8.06 -7.40
N TRP A 147 0.85 -9.10 -8.03
CA TRP A 147 -0.06 -10.03 -7.37
C TRP A 147 0.72 -11.08 -6.57
N CYS A 148 0.30 -11.31 -5.32
CA CYS A 148 0.70 -12.48 -4.55
C CYS A 148 -0.51 -13.34 -4.20
N LYS A 149 -0.28 -14.61 -3.89
CA LYS A 149 -1.34 -15.50 -3.45
C LYS A 149 -1.70 -15.22 -1.98
N GLY A 150 -2.97 -14.94 -1.70
CA GLY A 150 -3.48 -14.77 -0.35
C GLY A 150 -3.45 -16.07 0.48
N HIS A 151 -3.23 -15.92 1.79
CA HIS A 151 -3.38 -16.95 2.85
C HIS A 151 -2.73 -18.34 2.58
N GLN A 152 -1.54 -18.39 1.98
CA GLN A 152 -0.81 -19.65 1.77
C GLN A 152 0.69 -19.50 2.00
N GLY A 153 1.11 -19.24 3.26
CA GLY A 153 2.50 -19.32 3.68
C GLY A 153 3.37 -18.12 3.28
N ASN A 154 2.75 -17.02 2.82
CA ASN A 154 3.45 -15.76 2.64
C ASN A 154 3.43 -14.98 3.95
N ILE A 155 4.54 -15.01 4.67
CA ILE A 155 4.70 -14.39 6.00
C ILE A 155 4.36 -12.89 5.96
N GLY A 156 4.72 -12.20 4.88
CA GLY A 156 4.44 -10.77 4.72
C GLY A 156 2.95 -10.48 4.60
N ASN A 157 2.24 -11.22 3.72
CA ASN A 157 0.79 -11.10 3.55
C ASN A 157 0.03 -11.47 4.82
N GLU A 158 0.41 -12.57 5.47
CA GLU A 158 -0.23 -13.02 6.72
C GLU A 158 -0.02 -12.04 7.88
N LEU A 159 1.12 -11.31 7.88
CA LEU A 159 1.34 -10.25 8.86
C LEU A 159 0.51 -9.00 8.52
N ALA A 160 0.40 -8.62 7.24
CA ALA A 160 -0.43 -7.50 6.81
C ALA A 160 -1.92 -7.74 7.15
N ASP A 161 -2.47 -8.91 6.82
CA ASP A 161 -3.84 -9.32 7.16
C ASP A 161 -4.13 -9.17 8.66
N ARG A 162 -3.24 -9.73 9.50
CA ARG A 162 -3.36 -9.66 10.95
C ARG A 162 -3.35 -8.22 11.46
N LEU A 163 -2.46 -7.39 10.93
CA LEU A 163 -2.34 -5.98 11.32
C LEU A 163 -3.57 -5.17 10.87
N ALA A 164 -4.10 -5.43 9.68
CA ALA A 164 -5.31 -4.78 9.17
C ALA A 164 -6.54 -5.16 10.03
N GLY A 165 -6.70 -6.45 10.34
CA GLY A 165 -7.74 -6.97 11.24
C GLY A 165 -7.69 -6.35 12.65
N ALA A 166 -6.49 -6.24 13.22
CA ALA A 166 -6.29 -5.66 14.54
C ALA A 166 -6.55 -4.15 14.58
N ALA A 167 -6.29 -3.42 13.49
CA ALA A 167 -6.33 -1.97 13.46
C ALA A 167 -7.72 -1.38 13.77
N TYR A 168 -8.80 -2.01 13.33
CA TYR A 168 -10.17 -1.56 13.63
C TYR A 168 -10.76 -2.18 14.91
N CYS A 169 -10.17 -3.28 15.40
CA CYS A 169 -10.51 -3.87 16.69
C CYS A 169 -9.93 -3.06 17.86
N SER A 170 -8.72 -2.49 17.72
CA SER A 170 -8.06 -1.73 18.79
C SER A 170 -8.77 -0.41 19.14
N ALA A 171 -9.59 0.12 18.22
CA ALA A 171 -10.49 1.26 18.47
C ALA A 171 -11.69 0.94 19.41
N LEU A 172 -11.60 -0.14 20.19
CA LEU A 172 -12.59 -0.60 21.18
C LEU A 172 -12.10 -0.50 22.62
N LEU A 173 -10.88 -0.04 22.89
CA LEU A 173 -10.43 0.19 24.27
C LEU A 173 -10.44 1.70 24.60
N PRO A 174 -11.32 2.14 25.53
CA PRO A 174 -11.37 3.52 26.01
C PRO A 174 -10.15 3.88 26.89
#